data_AF-A0AA43D3G3-F1
#
_entry.id   AF-A0AA43D3G3-F1
#
_cell.length_a   1.000
_cell.length_b   1.000
_cell.length_c   1.000
_cell.angle_alpha   90.00
_cell.angle_beta   90.00
_cell.angle_gamma   90.00
#
_symmetry.space_group_name_H-M   'P 1'
#
loop_
_entity.id
_entity.type
_entity.pdbx_description
1 polymer ?
#
loop_
_entity_poly.entity_id
_entity_poly.type
_entity_poly.pdbx_seq_one_letter_code
_entity_poly.pdbx_strand_id
1 'polypeptide(L)'
;LAAGTLVKAQANAIKRVRGSGKRIVYTFEDPNCGYCKELQKELNKMTDITVYTFLLPILSPDSAEKAKAVWCAKDRAKAWDDLMNKAALPANAVKTCATPLEENQALAQRFGVRGTPAVYLANGQQVGGYLPADKLEQALAAVK
;
A
#
# COMPACT_ATOMS: atom_id res chain seq x y z
N LEU A 1 1.30 13.42 -15.85
CA LEU A 1 2.38 13.75 -14.88
C LEU A 1 2.30 12.88 -13.61
N ALA A 2 1.17 12.85 -12.91
CA ALA A 2 0.99 12.03 -11.69
C ALA A 2 1.20 10.52 -11.90
N ALA A 3 0.57 9.90 -12.91
CA ALA A 3 0.74 8.48 -13.24
C ALA A 3 2.22 8.04 -13.36
N GLY A 4 3.01 8.79 -14.14
CA GLY A 4 4.42 8.49 -14.38
C GLY A 4 5.27 8.55 -13.10
N THR A 5 4.91 9.40 -12.13
CA THR A 5 5.60 9.46 -10.84
C THR A 5 5.31 8.23 -9.98
N LEU A 6 4.05 7.75 -9.93
CA LEU A 6 3.70 6.52 -9.22
C LEU A 6 4.39 5.28 -9.82
N VAL A 7 4.45 5.21 -11.16
CA VAL A 7 5.15 4.12 -11.87
C VAL A 7 6.65 4.12 -11.52
N LYS A 8 7.32 5.28 -11.57
CA LYS A 8 8.74 5.40 -11.22
C LYS A 8 9.03 5.04 -9.75
N ALA A 9 8.06 5.24 -8.86
CA ALA A 9 8.22 4.96 -7.44
C ALA A 9 7.92 3.50 -7.05
N GLN A 10 7.48 2.62 -7.96
CA GLN A 10 7.04 1.26 -7.64
C GLN A 10 8.05 0.42 -6.83
N ALA A 11 9.36 0.65 -7.01
CA ALA A 11 10.40 -0.04 -6.24
C ALA A 11 10.35 0.27 -4.73
N ASN A 12 9.70 1.36 -4.33
CA ASN A 12 9.55 1.79 -2.94
C ASN A 12 8.24 1.30 -2.28
N ALA A 13 7.46 0.49 -2.99
CA ALA A 13 6.20 -0.07 -2.52
C ALA A 13 6.29 -1.57 -2.27
N ILE A 14 5.44 -2.08 -1.39
CA ILE A 14 5.17 -3.50 -1.26
C ILE A 14 4.26 -3.92 -2.42
N LYS A 15 4.77 -4.75 -3.31
CA LYS A 15 4.02 -5.29 -4.44
C LYS A 15 3.30 -6.57 -4.03
N ARG A 16 1.99 -6.64 -4.25
CA ARG A 16 1.17 -7.85 -4.15
C ARG A 16 0.41 -8.05 -5.45
N VAL A 17 0.40 -9.28 -5.96
CA VAL A 17 -0.25 -9.64 -7.23
C VAL A 17 -1.28 -10.72 -6.96
N ARG A 18 -2.50 -10.55 -7.50
CA ARG A 18 -3.59 -11.54 -7.43
C ARG A 18 -4.13 -11.82 -8.83
N GLY A 19 -4.35 -13.08 -9.17
CA GLY A 19 -4.73 -13.49 -10.52
C GLY A 19 -3.69 -13.09 -11.55
N SER A 20 -4.11 -12.59 -12.73
CA SER A 20 -3.17 -12.13 -13.77
C SER A 20 -2.52 -10.78 -13.47
N GLY A 21 -2.99 -10.02 -12.47
CA GLY A 21 -2.35 -8.78 -12.05
C GLY A 21 -2.41 -7.61 -13.05
N LYS A 22 -3.30 -7.64 -14.04
CA LYS A 22 -3.31 -6.66 -15.15
C LYS A 22 -3.68 -5.26 -14.71
N ARG A 23 -4.48 -5.13 -13.66
CA ARG A 23 -5.02 -3.84 -13.18
C ARG A 23 -4.18 -3.34 -12.02
N ILE A 24 -3.68 -2.10 -12.10
CA ILE A 24 -2.76 -1.55 -11.10
C ILE A 24 -3.50 -0.59 -10.17
N VAL A 25 -3.30 -0.78 -8.88
CA VAL A 25 -3.70 0.15 -7.82
C VAL A 25 -2.49 0.50 -6.97
N TYR A 26 -2.41 1.76 -6.58
CA TYR A 26 -1.43 2.27 -5.64
C TYR A 26 -2.13 2.68 -4.36
N THR A 27 -1.55 2.31 -3.21
CA THR A 27 -2.10 2.68 -1.90
C THR A 27 -1.02 3.31 -1.03
N PHE A 28 -1.39 4.32 -0.23
CA PHE A 28 -0.57 4.83 0.85
C PHE A 28 -1.20 4.43 2.17
N GLU A 29 -0.48 3.67 3.00
CA GLU A 29 -1.06 2.99 4.15
C GLU A 29 -0.16 2.99 5.38
N ASP A 30 -0.79 3.05 6.55
CA ASP A 30 -0.15 2.94 7.85
C ASP A 30 -0.50 1.57 8.47
N PRO A 31 0.46 0.84 9.08
CA PRO A 31 0.18 -0.46 9.71
C PRO A 31 -0.81 -0.42 10.89
N ASN A 32 -0.98 0.73 11.54
CA ASN A 32 -1.88 0.92 12.69
C ASN A 32 -3.24 1.51 12.28
N CYS A 33 -3.43 1.85 11.01
CA CYS A 33 -4.67 2.39 10.47
C CYS A 33 -5.76 1.31 10.35
N GLY A 34 -6.85 1.44 11.11
CA GLY A 34 -7.99 0.52 11.06
C GLY A 34 -8.63 0.43 9.67
N TYR A 35 -8.86 1.58 9.01
CA TYR A 35 -9.40 1.61 7.65
C TYR A 35 -8.48 1.01 6.59
N CYS A 36 -7.17 1.02 6.83
CA CYS A 36 -6.19 0.37 5.96
C CYS A 36 -6.35 -1.15 6.08
N LYS A 37 -6.56 -1.67 7.30
CA LYS A 37 -6.88 -3.09 7.50
C LYS A 37 -8.18 -3.49 6.81
N GLU A 38 -9.22 -2.65 6.88
CA GLU A 38 -10.47 -2.90 6.12
C GLU A 38 -10.23 -2.88 4.61
N LEU A 39 -9.46 -1.90 4.09
CA LEU A 39 -9.09 -1.87 2.67
C LEU A 39 -8.34 -3.15 2.26
N GLN A 40 -7.42 -3.65 3.10
CA GLN A 40 -6.71 -4.90 2.81
C GLN A 40 -7.65 -6.11 2.70
N LYS A 41 -8.69 -6.18 3.53
CA LYS A 41 -9.72 -7.23 3.40
C LYS A 41 -10.46 -7.12 2.07
N GLU A 42 -10.76 -5.90 1.60
CA GLU A 42 -11.40 -5.69 0.30
C GLU A 42 -10.49 -6.11 -0.86
N LEU A 43 -9.22 -5.69 -0.85
CA LEU A 43 -8.22 -6.09 -1.86
C LEU A 43 -8.02 -7.61 -1.88
N ASN A 44 -8.11 -8.28 -0.73
CA ASN A 44 -8.07 -9.73 -0.60
C ASN A 44 -9.30 -10.47 -1.15
N LYS A 45 -10.36 -9.75 -1.55
CA LYS A 45 -11.50 -10.33 -2.29
C LYS A 45 -11.35 -10.22 -3.82
N MET A 46 -10.46 -9.35 -4.31
CA MET A 46 -10.34 -9.02 -5.74
C MET A 46 -9.29 -9.86 -6.48
N THR A 47 -9.58 -10.27 -7.71
CA THR A 47 -8.60 -10.93 -8.60
C THR A 47 -8.17 -10.02 -9.75
N ASP A 48 -7.17 -10.44 -10.53
CA ASP A 48 -6.61 -9.68 -11.65
C ASP A 48 -6.15 -8.25 -11.29
N ILE A 49 -5.47 -8.13 -10.15
CA ILE A 49 -5.00 -6.85 -9.61
C ILE A 49 -3.56 -6.96 -9.11
N THR A 50 -2.77 -5.92 -9.39
CA THR A 50 -1.49 -5.66 -8.76
C THR A 50 -1.65 -4.44 -7.85
N VAL A 51 -1.36 -4.64 -6.57
CA VAL A 51 -1.38 -3.59 -5.55
C VAL A 51 0.06 -3.20 -5.21
N TYR A 52 0.36 -1.92 -5.32
CA TYR A 52 1.59 -1.31 -4.81
C TYR A 52 1.27 -0.49 -3.57
N THR A 53 1.64 -1.00 -2.40
CA THR A 53 1.41 -0.31 -1.12
C THR A 53 2.67 0.45 -0.68
N PHE A 54 2.62 1.76 -0.74
CA PHE A 54 3.60 2.67 -0.14
C PHE A 54 3.34 2.79 1.35
N LEU A 55 4.31 2.37 2.16
CA LEU A 55 4.23 2.48 3.61
C LEU A 55 4.33 3.97 4.01
N LEU A 56 3.33 4.46 4.73
CA LEU A 56 3.21 5.83 5.22
C LEU A 56 2.90 5.82 6.74
N PRO A 57 3.90 5.55 7.60
CA PRO A 57 3.71 5.39 9.03
C PRO A 57 3.59 6.74 9.76
N ILE A 58 2.38 7.27 9.87
CA ILE A 58 2.07 8.63 10.38
C ILE A 58 1.13 8.65 11.59
N LEU A 59 0.57 7.50 12.01
CA LEU A 59 -0.51 7.46 13.02
C LEU A 59 -0.04 7.25 14.46
N SER A 60 1.03 6.52 14.69
CA SER A 60 1.57 6.30 16.03
C SER A 60 3.09 6.06 16.00
N PRO A 61 3.80 6.25 17.12
CA PRO A 61 5.25 6.06 17.18
C PRO A 61 5.71 4.67 16.69
N ASP A 62 4.96 3.62 17.02
CA ASP A 62 5.26 2.24 16.62
C ASP A 62 4.89 1.94 15.16
N SER A 63 4.18 2.83 14.44
CA SER A 63 3.90 2.65 13.00
C SER A 63 5.20 2.57 12.21
N ALA A 64 6.20 3.39 12.55
CA ALA A 64 7.48 3.42 11.85
C ALA A 64 8.27 2.12 12.08
N GLU A 65 8.27 1.61 13.31
CA GLU A 65 8.94 0.35 13.64
C GLU A 65 8.30 -0.84 12.91
N LYS A 66 6.96 -0.90 12.89
CA LYS A 66 6.20 -1.92 12.16
C LYS A 66 6.43 -1.86 10.66
N ALA A 67 6.40 -0.66 10.09
CA ALA A 67 6.68 -0.44 8.67
C ALA A 67 8.11 -0.88 8.30
N LYS A 68 9.12 -0.53 9.12
CA LYS A 68 10.50 -1.00 8.96
C LYS A 68 10.60 -2.51 9.05
N ALA A 69 9.95 -3.13 10.05
CA ALA A 69 9.98 -4.58 10.23
C ALA A 69 9.40 -5.32 9.00
N VAL A 70 8.26 -4.84 8.47
CA VAL A 70 7.67 -5.38 7.23
C VAL A 70 8.62 -5.16 6.04
N TRP A 71 9.16 -3.95 5.88
CA TRP A 71 10.05 -3.65 4.76
C TRP A 71 11.35 -4.46 4.80
N CYS A 72 11.89 -4.70 5.98
CA CYS A 72 13.12 -5.48 6.18
C CYS A 72 12.86 -7.00 6.25
N ALA A 73 11.61 -7.46 6.08
CA ALA A 73 11.31 -8.88 6.00
C ALA A 73 11.81 -9.47 4.68
N LYS A 74 12.25 -10.74 4.73
CA LYS A 74 12.64 -11.51 3.53
C LYS A 74 11.51 -11.56 2.49
N ASP A 75 10.27 -11.69 2.98
CA ASP A 75 9.05 -11.62 2.17
C ASP A 75 8.17 -10.48 2.69
N ARG A 76 8.30 -9.31 2.05
CA ARG A 76 7.57 -8.08 2.42
C ARG A 76 6.07 -8.22 2.21
N ALA A 77 5.66 -8.92 1.14
CA ALA A 77 4.26 -9.12 0.80
C ALA A 77 3.57 -9.94 1.89
N LYS A 78 4.16 -11.10 2.24
CA LYS A 78 3.68 -11.93 3.33
C LYS A 78 3.69 -11.20 4.67
N ALA A 79 4.76 -10.47 4.99
CA ALA A 79 4.86 -9.72 6.25
C ALA A 79 3.78 -8.63 6.37
N TRP A 80 3.49 -7.92 5.28
CA TRP A 80 2.40 -6.95 5.25
C TRP A 80 1.03 -7.62 5.41
N ASP A 81 0.79 -8.71 4.68
CA ASP A 81 -0.48 -9.44 4.76
C ASP A 81 -0.72 -10.00 6.17
N ASP A 82 0.30 -10.61 6.79
CA ASP A 82 0.20 -11.14 8.15
C ASP A 82 -0.03 -10.01 9.17
N LEU A 83 0.65 -8.87 9.03
CA LEU A 83 0.44 -7.72 9.91
C LEU A 83 -0.98 -7.14 9.77
N MET A 84 -1.44 -6.91 8.54
CA MET A 84 -2.70 -6.23 8.28
C MET A 84 -3.92 -7.10 8.55
N ASN A 85 -3.81 -8.43 8.35
CA ASN A 85 -4.93 -9.35 8.52
C ASN A 85 -4.93 -10.11 9.85
N LYS A 86 -3.76 -10.28 10.49
CA LYS A 86 -3.60 -11.12 11.69
C LYS A 86 -2.92 -10.40 12.86
N ALA A 87 -2.53 -9.13 12.69
CA ALA A 87 -1.73 -8.37 13.65
C ALA A 87 -0.39 -9.05 14.00
N ALA A 88 0.14 -9.89 13.11
CA ALA A 88 1.38 -10.63 13.34
C ALA A 88 2.59 -9.88 12.77
N LEU A 89 3.61 -9.68 13.60
CA LEU A 89 4.87 -9.06 13.16
C LEU A 89 5.83 -10.09 12.55
N PRO A 90 6.65 -9.69 11.57
CA PRO A 90 7.62 -10.59 10.96
C PRO A 90 8.72 -10.98 11.98
N ALA A 91 8.81 -12.26 12.31
CA ALA A 91 9.82 -12.78 13.24
C ALA A 91 11.27 -12.66 12.72
N ASN A 92 11.44 -12.60 11.40
CA ASN A 92 12.74 -12.63 10.72
C ASN A 92 13.06 -11.30 10.01
N ALA A 93 12.66 -10.16 10.60
CA ALA A 93 13.04 -8.85 10.07
C ALA A 93 14.55 -8.63 10.24
N VAL A 94 15.23 -8.20 9.17
CA VAL A 94 16.63 -7.79 9.26
C VAL A 94 16.69 -6.52 10.12
N LYS A 95 17.50 -6.54 11.20
CA LYS A 95 17.54 -5.46 12.19
C LYS A 95 17.98 -4.10 11.61
N THR A 96 18.81 -4.11 10.57
CA THR A 96 19.36 -2.90 9.95
C THR A 96 19.29 -3.02 8.43
N CYS A 97 18.17 -2.62 7.83
CA CYS A 97 18.03 -2.49 6.39
C CYS A 97 17.63 -1.06 6.01
N ALA A 98 18.02 -0.61 4.81
CA ALA A 98 17.57 0.66 4.26
C ALA A 98 16.08 0.57 3.90
N THR A 99 15.31 1.61 4.22
CA THR A 99 13.86 1.66 3.99
C THR A 99 13.47 2.94 3.25
N PRO A 100 12.54 2.89 2.28
CA PRO A 100 12.16 4.05 1.49
C PRO A 100 11.06 4.89 2.18
N LEU A 101 11.01 4.90 3.52
CA LEU A 101 9.89 5.50 4.26
C LEU A 101 9.86 7.02 4.09
N GLU A 102 11.03 7.65 4.06
CA GLU A 102 11.15 9.10 3.84
C GLU A 102 10.76 9.46 2.39
N GLU A 103 11.19 8.67 1.42
CA GLU A 103 10.81 8.83 0.01
C GLU A 103 9.31 8.63 -0.18
N ASN A 104 8.71 7.66 0.51
CA ASN A 104 7.27 7.41 0.48
C ASN A 104 6.49 8.56 1.13
N GLN A 105 6.99 9.15 2.22
CA GLN A 105 6.40 10.33 2.83
C GLN A 105 6.48 11.54 1.90
N ALA A 106 7.62 11.79 1.26
CA ALA A 106 7.77 12.86 0.28
C ALA A 106 6.86 12.64 -0.95
N LEU A 107 6.71 11.40 -1.41
CA LEU A 107 5.78 11.04 -2.48
C LEU A 107 4.33 11.33 -2.05
N ALA A 108 3.93 10.90 -0.85
CA ALA A 108 2.60 11.15 -0.30
C ALA A 108 2.28 12.66 -0.24
N GLN A 109 3.23 13.48 0.22
CA GLN A 109 3.09 14.94 0.25
C GLN A 109 2.90 15.53 -1.15
N ARG A 110 3.68 15.09 -2.15
CA ARG A 110 3.53 15.54 -3.55
C ARG A 110 2.18 15.21 -4.16
N PHE A 111 1.57 14.11 -3.73
CA PHE A 111 0.24 13.68 -4.16
C PHE A 111 -0.89 14.28 -3.29
N GLY A 112 -0.57 15.10 -2.29
CA GLY A 112 -1.55 15.71 -1.41
C GLY A 112 -2.27 14.71 -0.49
N VAL A 113 -1.64 13.59 -0.16
CA VAL A 113 -2.18 12.61 0.79
C VAL A 113 -2.26 13.24 2.19
N ARG A 114 -3.48 13.33 2.74
CA ARG A 114 -3.76 13.92 4.06
C ARG A 114 -4.12 12.91 5.14
N GLY A 115 -4.21 11.63 4.78
CA GLY A 115 -4.59 10.55 5.68
C GLY A 115 -4.46 9.19 5.00
N THR A 116 -4.55 8.13 5.79
CA THR A 116 -4.45 6.75 5.31
C THR A 116 -5.77 5.99 5.56
N PRO A 117 -6.15 5.05 4.66
CA PRO A 117 -5.48 4.76 3.40
C PRO A 117 -5.75 5.89 2.38
N ALA A 118 -4.93 5.99 1.34
CA ALA A 118 -5.22 6.77 0.14
C ALA A 118 -5.00 5.91 -1.10
N VAL A 119 -5.99 5.85 -1.99
CA VAL A 119 -6.02 4.91 -3.13
C VAL A 119 -5.96 5.68 -4.44
N TYR A 120 -5.03 5.27 -5.30
CA TYR A 120 -4.82 5.84 -6.63
C TYR A 120 -4.84 4.75 -7.70
N LEU A 121 -5.40 5.08 -8.86
CA LEU A 121 -5.41 4.21 -10.04
C LEU A 121 -4.16 4.40 -10.90
N ALA A 122 -3.98 3.52 -11.89
CA ALA A 122 -2.85 3.56 -12.83
C ALA A 122 -2.68 4.90 -13.56
N ASN A 123 -3.78 5.60 -13.85
CA ASN A 123 -3.77 6.92 -14.49
C ASN A 123 -3.43 8.07 -13.51
N GLY A 124 -3.17 7.79 -12.24
CA GLY A 124 -2.85 8.76 -11.20
C GLY A 124 -4.06 9.43 -10.55
N GLN A 125 -5.28 9.05 -10.91
CA GLN A 125 -6.50 9.52 -10.26
C GLN A 125 -6.59 8.97 -8.83
N GLN A 126 -6.80 9.84 -7.85
CA GLN A 126 -7.20 9.44 -6.50
C GLN A 126 -8.67 9.05 -6.50
N VAL A 127 -9.01 7.89 -5.93
CA VAL A 127 -10.39 7.37 -5.87
C VAL A 127 -10.96 7.29 -4.46
N GLY A 128 -10.18 7.69 -3.46
CA GLY A 128 -10.64 7.82 -2.09
C GLY A 128 -9.59 7.40 -1.06
N GLY A 129 -10.08 7.15 0.14
CA GLY A 129 -9.34 6.46 1.20
C GLY A 129 -9.74 5.00 1.26
N TYR A 130 -10.45 4.59 2.31
CA TYR A 130 -11.09 3.27 2.29
C TYR A 130 -12.11 3.24 1.14
N LEU A 131 -12.10 2.15 0.38
CA LEU A 131 -13.01 1.93 -0.74
C LEU A 131 -13.41 0.45 -0.77
N PRO A 132 -14.72 0.13 -0.71
CA PRO A 132 -15.22 -1.24 -0.89
C PRO A 132 -14.79 -1.86 -2.23
N ALA A 133 -14.65 -3.18 -2.29
CA ALA A 133 -14.18 -3.88 -3.48
C ALA A 133 -15.02 -3.60 -4.73
N ASP A 134 -16.35 -3.56 -4.62
CA ASP A 134 -17.27 -3.27 -5.74
C ASP A 134 -17.06 -1.86 -6.32
N LYS A 135 -16.78 -0.88 -5.45
CA LYS A 135 -16.47 0.49 -5.86
C LYS A 135 -15.08 0.62 -6.48
N LEU A 136 -14.10 -0.11 -5.97
CA LEU A 136 -12.77 -0.16 -6.58
C LEU A 136 -12.82 -0.86 -7.95
N GLU A 137 -13.60 -1.93 -8.10
CA GLU A 137 -13.86 -2.59 -9.39
C GLU A 137 -14.48 -1.61 -10.41
N GLN A 138 -15.51 -0.86 -10.00
CA GLN A 138 -16.12 0.18 -10.85
C GLN A 138 -15.11 1.24 -11.28
N ALA A 139 -14.27 1.72 -10.35
CA ALA A 139 -13.24 2.71 -10.65
C ALA A 139 -12.18 2.18 -11.60
N LEU A 140 -11.74 0.92 -11.41
CA LEU A 140 -10.76 0.26 -12.26
C LEU A 140 -11.29 0.02 -13.68
N ALA A 141 -12.55 -0.36 -13.83
CA ALA A 141 -13.18 -0.54 -15.14
C ALA A 141 -13.29 0.78 -15.94
N ALA A 142 -13.29 1.92 -15.26
CA ALA A 142 -13.30 3.24 -15.90
C ALA A 142 -11.92 3.72 -16.36
N VAL A 143 -10.84 3.04 -15.96
CA VAL A 143 -9.48 3.32 -16.45
C VAL A 143 -9.30 2.67 -17.81
N LYS A 144 -9.24 3.50 -18.85
CA LYS A 144 -8.93 3.08 -20.22
C LYS A 144 -7.45 2.78 -20.41
#